data_AF-A0A8J3ERL9-F1
#
_entry.id   AF-A0A8J3ERL9-F1
#
_cell.length_a   1.000
_cell.length_b   1.000
_cell.length_c   1.000
_cell.angle_alpha   90.00
_cell.angle_beta   90.00
_cell.angle_gamma   90.00
#
_symmetry.space_group_name_H-M   'P 1'
#
loop_
_entity.id
_entity.type
_entity.pdbx_description
1 polymer ?
#
loop_
_entity_poly.entity_id
_entity_poly.type
_entity_poly.pdbx_seq_one_letter_code
_entity_poly.pdbx_strand_id
1 'polypeptide(L)'
;MIFGTTQQRIDKVIARARARIECLCEKAYGGWTKCPWCRQIMHAYEGTTADDISETPFSILRCGNCKGTSIWQWGLGWHFVRPADRPIPDTPNPSDVKQT
;
A
#
# COMPACT_ATOMS: atom_id res chain seq x y z
N MET A 1 -12.09 -33.13 -19.29
CA MET A 1 -11.60 -31.80 -18.87
C MET A 1 -12.23 -31.43 -17.53
N ILE A 2 -11.58 -31.73 -16.39
CA ILE A 2 -12.12 -31.47 -15.02
C ILE A 2 -11.06 -30.82 -14.12
N PHE A 3 -10.27 -29.88 -14.66
CA PHE A 3 -9.22 -29.19 -13.89
C PHE A 3 -9.60 -27.76 -13.46
N GLY A 4 -10.69 -27.20 -14.00
CA GLY A 4 -11.09 -25.82 -13.72
C GLY A 4 -11.67 -25.58 -12.32
N THR A 5 -12.26 -26.61 -11.68
CA THR A 5 -13.03 -26.41 -10.44
C THR A 5 -12.18 -26.48 -9.18
N THR A 6 -11.10 -27.26 -9.17
CA THR A 6 -10.22 -27.40 -8.01
C THR A 6 -9.33 -26.16 -7.85
N GLN A 7 -8.73 -25.67 -8.94
CA GLN A 7 -7.90 -24.46 -8.90
C GLN A 7 -8.72 -23.23 -8.47
N GLN A 8 -9.92 -23.06 -9.01
CA GLN A 8 -10.84 -21.98 -8.61
C GLN A 8 -11.23 -22.04 -7.12
N ARG A 9 -11.36 -23.24 -6.55
CA ARG A 9 -11.64 -23.41 -5.12
C ARG A 9 -10.42 -23.01 -4.28
N ILE A 10 -9.22 -23.40 -4.70
CA ILE A 10 -7.96 -23.01 -4.06
C ILE A 10 -7.80 -21.49 -4.09
N ASP A 11 -7.98 -20.85 -5.24
CA ASP A 11 -7.84 -19.40 -5.39
C ASP A 11 -8.83 -18.64 -4.49
N LYS A 12 -10.07 -19.13 -4.37
CA LYS A 12 -11.07 -18.56 -3.45
C LYS A 12 -10.66 -18.67 -1.98
N VAL A 13 -10.05 -19.79 -1.57
CA VAL A 13 -9.55 -19.96 -0.21
C VAL A 13 -8.38 -19.01 0.06
N ILE A 14 -7.44 -18.90 -0.89
CA ILE A 14 -6.30 -17.98 -0.80
C ILE A 14 -6.78 -16.53 -0.71
N ALA A 15 -7.75 -16.12 -1.54
CA ALA A 15 -8.32 -14.78 -1.50
C ALA A 15 -8.98 -14.45 -0.16
N ARG A 16 -9.75 -15.40 0.41
CA ARG A 16 -10.35 -15.23 1.75
C ARG A 16 -9.31 -15.12 2.85
N ALA A 17 -8.25 -15.93 2.78
CA ALA A 17 -7.15 -15.88 3.74
C ALA A 17 -6.43 -14.53 3.67
N ARG A 18 -6.13 -14.01 2.47
CA ARG A 18 -5.55 -12.67 2.28
C ARG A 18 -6.42 -11.57 2.86
N ALA A 19 -7.71 -11.54 2.52
CA ALA A 19 -8.63 -10.53 3.04
C ALA A 19 -8.72 -10.55 4.58
N ARG A 20 -8.64 -11.75 5.18
CA ARG A 20 -8.64 -11.89 6.64
C ARG A 20 -7.34 -11.38 7.27
N ILE A 21 -6.18 -11.70 6.66
CA ILE A 21 -4.89 -11.18 7.11
C ILE A 21 -4.86 -9.65 6.98
N GLU A 22 -5.33 -9.10 5.87
CA GLU A 22 -5.44 -7.65 5.66
C GLU A 22 -6.30 -6.99 6.76
N CYS A 23 -7.47 -7.54 7.06
CA CYS A 23 -8.35 -7.03 8.13
C CYS A 23 -7.69 -7.12 9.51
N LEU A 24 -6.96 -8.20 9.81
CA LEU A 24 -6.24 -8.34 11.06
C LEU A 24 -5.08 -7.35 11.16
N CYS A 25 -4.33 -7.14 10.08
CA CYS A 25 -3.28 -6.12 10.01
C CYS A 25 -3.84 -4.70 10.12
N GLU A 26 -5.00 -4.42 9.52
CA GLU A 26 -5.74 -3.17 9.68
C GLU A 26 -6.10 -2.90 11.15
N LYS A 27 -6.59 -3.91 11.86
CA LYS A 27 -6.95 -3.78 13.26
C LYS A 27 -5.75 -3.69 14.21
N ALA A 28 -4.71 -4.48 13.96
CA ALA A 28 -3.57 -4.59 14.87
C ALA A 28 -2.51 -3.49 14.65
N TYR A 29 -2.32 -3.04 13.42
CA TYR A 29 -1.21 -2.17 13.03
C TYR A 29 -1.67 -0.94 12.23
N GLY A 30 -2.98 -0.67 12.14
CA GLY A 30 -3.53 0.42 11.34
C GLY A 30 -3.54 0.15 9.83
N GLY A 31 -3.14 -1.06 9.41
CA GLY A 31 -3.23 -1.52 8.03
C GLY A 31 -1.90 -1.64 7.32
N TRP A 32 -1.98 -1.92 6.03
CA TRP A 32 -0.82 -1.85 5.16
C TRP A 32 -0.56 -0.38 4.85
N THR A 33 0.69 0.06 4.90
CA THR A 33 1.11 1.41 4.54
C THR A 33 0.79 1.67 3.05
N LYS A 34 -0.45 2.11 2.78
CA LYS A 34 -0.93 2.43 1.42
C LYS A 34 -0.66 3.90 1.14
N CYS A 35 -0.15 4.17 -0.06
CA CYS A 35 0.08 5.53 -0.51
C CYS A 35 -1.26 6.30 -0.52
N PRO A 36 -1.36 7.50 0.09
CA PRO A 36 -2.60 8.28 0.06
C PRO A 36 -2.98 8.74 -1.35
N TRP A 37 -2.03 8.75 -2.28
CA TRP A 37 -2.20 9.22 -3.66
C TRP A 37 -2.70 8.12 -4.60
N CYS A 38 -1.93 7.04 -4.78
CA CYS A 38 -2.27 5.96 -5.72
C CYS A 38 -2.89 4.73 -5.06
N ARG A 39 -3.08 4.73 -3.73
CA ARG A 39 -3.64 3.63 -2.92
C ARG A 39 -2.88 2.30 -2.96
N GLN A 40 -1.73 2.27 -3.63
CA GLN A 40 -0.85 1.11 -3.68
C GLN A 40 -0.09 0.93 -2.37
N ILE A 41 0.22 -0.33 -2.02
CA ILE A 41 1.03 -0.69 -0.86
C ILE A 41 2.46 -0.18 -1.08
N MET A 42 2.95 0.72 -0.25
CA MET A 42 4.24 1.38 -0.47
C MET A 42 5.41 0.39 -0.39
N HIS A 43 5.39 -0.56 0.54
CA HIS A 43 6.45 -1.58 0.72
C HIS A 43 6.56 -2.59 -0.43
N ALA A 44 5.61 -2.61 -1.37
CA ALA A 44 5.60 -3.52 -2.50
C ALA A 44 6.36 -3.00 -3.73
N TYR A 45 6.82 -1.74 -3.72
CA TYR A 45 7.45 -1.10 -4.87
C TYR A 45 8.89 -0.72 -4.57
N GLU A 46 9.77 -1.08 -5.51
CA GLU A 46 11.16 -0.63 -5.52
C GLU A 46 11.23 0.91 -5.61
N GLY A 47 12.12 1.52 -4.83
CA GLY A 47 12.25 2.97 -4.75
C GLY A 47 11.26 3.66 -3.81
N THR A 48 10.51 2.92 -2.99
CA THR A 48 9.90 3.51 -1.78
C THR A 48 10.99 3.87 -0.79
N THR A 49 11.02 5.13 -0.36
CA THR A 49 12.00 5.62 0.63
C THR A 49 11.28 6.17 1.86
N ALA A 50 11.94 6.08 3.01
CA ALA A 50 11.50 6.67 4.26
C ALA A 50 12.66 7.49 4.82
N ASP A 51 12.43 8.80 4.99
CA ASP A 51 13.38 9.71 5.60
C ASP A 51 12.87 10.06 6.99
N ASP A 52 13.58 9.60 8.02
CA ASP A 52 13.26 9.91 9.41
C ASP A 52 13.66 11.34 9.72
N ILE A 53 12.75 12.11 10.33
CA ILE A 53 13.06 13.45 10.81
C ILE A 53 13.60 13.27 12.23
N SER A 54 14.93 13.31 12.37
CA SER A 54 15.72 12.92 13.56
C SER A 54 15.31 13.55 14.90
N GLU A 55 14.44 14.56 14.90
CA GLU A 55 13.99 15.30 16.09
C GLU A 55 12.48 15.20 16.34
N THR A 56 11.76 14.40 15.53
CA THR A 56 10.30 14.26 15.64
C THR A 56 9.89 12.79 15.52
N PRO A 57 8.71 12.40 16.02
CA PRO A 57 8.19 11.05 15.78
C PRO A 57 7.68 10.86 14.32
N PHE A 58 7.97 11.81 13.42
CA PHE A 58 7.50 11.82 12.05
C PHE A 58 8.58 11.39 11.08
N SER A 59 8.13 10.71 10.02
CA SER A 59 8.97 10.36 8.88
C SER A 59 8.26 10.69 7.58
N ILE A 60 9.06 11.00 6.58
CA ILE A 60 8.61 11.34 5.25
C ILE A 60 8.74 10.08 4.39
N LEU A 61 7.60 9.55 3.93
CA LEU A 61 7.59 8.41 3.02
C LEU A 61 7.30 8.85 1.60
N ARG A 62 8.16 8.44 0.67
CA ARG A 62 8.00 8.63 -0.77
C ARG A 62 7.57 7.33 -1.44
N CYS A 63 6.50 7.39 -2.22
CA CYS A 63 5.95 6.21 -2.90
C CYS A 63 6.84 5.77 -4.07
N GLY A 64 7.28 4.52 -4.11
CA GLY A 64 8.01 3.95 -5.25
C GLY A 64 7.22 3.97 -6.56
N ASN A 65 5.88 3.87 -6.50
CA ASN A 65 5.01 3.85 -7.68
C ASN A 65 4.76 5.25 -8.27
N CYS A 66 4.04 6.13 -7.54
CA CYS A 66 3.64 7.43 -8.07
C CYS A 66 4.59 8.58 -7.70
N LYS A 67 5.65 8.32 -6.92
CA LYS A 67 6.62 9.32 -6.41
C LYS A 67 6.04 10.41 -5.52
N GLY A 68 4.77 10.30 -5.13
CA GLY A 68 4.11 11.19 -4.18
C GLY A 68 4.68 11.02 -2.78
N THR A 69 4.74 12.12 -2.03
CA THR A 69 5.32 12.18 -0.69
C THR A 69 4.21 12.31 0.35
N SER A 70 4.41 11.68 1.51
CA SER A 70 3.45 11.67 2.61
C SER A 70 4.17 11.64 3.96
N ILE A 71 3.58 12.26 4.97
CA ILE A 71 4.12 12.27 6.34
C ILE A 71 3.41 11.21 7.15
N TRP A 72 4.19 10.42 7.85
CA TRP A 72 3.75 9.36 8.72
C TRP A 72 4.37 9.51 10.10
N GLN A 73 3.73 8.94 11.11
CA GLN A 73 4.24 8.89 12.47
C GLN A 73 4.48 7.44 12.87
N TRP A 74 5.65 7.17 13.45
CA TRP A 74 5.93 5.85 14.03
C TRP A 74 5.39 5.77 15.46
N GLY A 75 4.61 4.72 15.73
CA GLY A 75 4.04 4.42 17.05
C GLY A 75 3.87 2.90 17.23
N LEU A 76 2.63 2.43 17.40
CA LEU A 76 2.29 0.98 17.31
C LEU A 76 2.18 0.53 15.83
N GLY A 77 3.06 1.04 14.97
CA GLY A 77 2.98 0.95 13.52
C GLY A 77 3.07 2.32 12.85
N TRP A 78 2.98 2.31 11.53
CA TRP A 78 2.99 3.52 10.70
C TRP A 78 1.59 4.14 10.63
N HIS A 79 1.44 5.32 11.23
CA HIS A 79 0.19 6.08 11.15
C HIS A 79 0.30 7.19 10.11
N PHE A 80 -0.63 7.23 9.17
CA PHE A 80 -0.69 8.31 8.19
C PHE A 80 -1.10 9.62 8.87
N VAL A 81 -0.30 10.67 8.71
CA VAL A 81 -0.57 11.99 9.30
C VAL A 81 -1.20 12.91 8.26
N ARG A 82 -0.49 13.15 7.15
CA ARG A 82 -0.96 14.05 6.08
C ARG A 82 -0.24 13.82 4.75
N PRO A 83 -0.85 14.20 3.62
CA PRO A 83 -0.12 14.32 2.37
C PRO A 83 0.93 15.45 2.47
N ALA A 84 2.08 15.28 1.84
CA ALA A 84 3.12 16.31 1.73
C ALA A 84 3.14 16.85 0.30
N ASP A 85 3.96 16.27 -0.57
CA ASP A 85 4.04 16.65 -1.98
C ASP A 85 3.19 15.74 -2.86
N ARG A 86 2.46 16.37 -3.77
CA ARG A 86 1.68 15.66 -4.79
C ARG A 86 2.64 14.89 -5.72
N PRO A 87 2.29 13.66 -6.15
CA PRO A 87 3.02 12.95 -7.20
C PRO A 87 3.17 13.81 -8.47
N ILE A 88 4.35 13.75 -9.08
CA ILE A 88 4.62 14.37 -10.38
C ILE A 88 3.79 13.61 -11.43
N PRO A 89 3.01 14.30 -12.29
CA PRO A 89 2.06 13.68 -13.19
C PRO A 89 2.76 13.08 -14.42
N ASP A 90 3.57 12.03 -14.23
CA ASP A 90 4.19 11.30 -15.36
C ASP A 90 4.11 9.77 -15.22
N THR A 91 3.42 9.25 -14.21
CA THR A 91 3.12 7.82 -14.13
C THR A 91 1.61 7.61 -14.23
N PRO A 92 1.10 7.03 -15.34
CA PRO A 92 -0.28 6.59 -15.40
C PRO A 92 -0.54 5.66 -14.22
N ASN A 93 -1.55 5.97 -13.42
CA ASN A 93 -1.98 5.06 -12.38
C ASN A 93 -2.43 3.76 -13.08
N PRO A 94 -1.90 2.58 -12.73
CA PRO A 94 -2.32 1.32 -13.34
C PRO A 94 -3.82 1.04 -13.15
N SER A 95 -4.45 1.69 -12.15
CA SER A 95 -5.90 1.65 -11.92
C SER A 95 -6.72 2.51 -12.90
N ASP A 96 -6.08 3.42 -13.64
CA ASP A 96 -6.74 4.29 -14.64
C ASP A 96 -6.76 3.63 -16.04
N VAL A 97 -5.99 2.55 -16.24
CA VAL A 97 -6.06 1.72 -17.44
C VAL A 97 -7.29 0.84 -17.34
N LYS A 98 -8.45 1.37 -17.79
CA LYS A 98 -9.60 0.54 -18.12
C LYS A 98 -9.13 -0.52 -19.12
N GLN A 99 -9.20 -1.79 -18.72
CA GLN A 99 -9.08 -2.92 -19.64
C GLN A 99 -10.23 -2.81 -20.65
N THR A 100 -9.96 -2.21 -21.81
CA THR A 100 -10.78 -2.34 -23.03
C THR A 100 -10.47 -3.65 -23.72
#